data_AF-A0A0A2WLX3-F1
#
_entry.id   AF-A0A0A2WLX3-F1
#
_cell.length_a   1.000
_cell.length_b   1.000
_cell.length_c   1.000
_cell.angle_alpha   90.00
_cell.angle_beta   90.00
_cell.angle_gamma   90.00
#
_symmetry.space_group_name_H-M   'P 1'
#
loop_
_entity.id
_entity.type
_entity.pdbx_description
1 polymer ?
#
loop_
_entity_poly.entity_id
_entity_poly.type
_entity_poly.pdbx_seq_one_letter_code
_entity_poly.pdbx_strand_id
1 'polypeptide(L)'
;MLALLLTCAITPTHAEEGLVDSVLRIHCDATHSRLLLTAAPSPADRGSDMAVERIDVGNLIKVSEEDTHGDIRRLGTGTVGRTCGRVSIKISGGFYNSNPQGEMGAASDVPVVDIFDGDEHLAGPLAIGTCATRGRYEVIAECPANWAKRVEVFESQGSVVVYLVHEYEEYRRP
;
A
#
# COMPACT_ATOMS: atom_id res chain seq x y z
N MET A 1 22.39 -49.77 -30.01
CA MET A 1 21.12 -49.08 -29.67
C MET A 1 21.31 -48.44 -28.31
N LEU A 2 21.56 -47.13 -28.27
CA LEU A 2 21.70 -46.35 -27.03
C LEU A 2 20.35 -45.69 -26.75
N ALA A 3 19.73 -46.00 -25.61
CA ALA A 3 18.47 -45.38 -25.18
C ALA A 3 18.78 -44.02 -24.54
N LEU A 4 18.29 -42.94 -25.14
CA LEU A 4 18.33 -41.58 -24.60
C LEU A 4 17.20 -41.47 -23.57
N LEU A 5 17.53 -41.43 -22.28
CA LEU A 5 16.58 -41.09 -21.22
C LEU A 5 16.46 -39.57 -21.15
N LEU A 6 15.37 -39.05 -21.74
CA LEU A 6 14.96 -37.65 -21.62
C LEU A 6 14.34 -37.45 -20.23
N THR A 7 15.14 -37.05 -19.24
CA THR A 7 14.60 -36.55 -17.97
C THR A 7 14.08 -35.14 -18.18
N CYS A 8 12.76 -34.99 -18.31
CA CYS A 8 12.07 -33.71 -18.19
C CYS A 8 12.31 -33.20 -16.76
N ALA A 9 13.22 -32.23 -16.61
CA ALA A 9 13.29 -31.40 -15.42
C ALA A 9 12.03 -30.53 -15.40
N ILE A 10 10.98 -31.00 -14.72
CA ILE A 10 9.86 -30.16 -14.33
C ILE A 10 10.41 -29.28 -13.20
N THR A 11 10.99 -28.14 -13.56
CA THR A 11 11.19 -27.06 -12.59
C THR A 11 9.80 -26.63 -12.12
N PRO A 12 9.47 -26.76 -10.82
CA PRO A 12 8.28 -26.12 -10.31
C PRO A 12 8.48 -24.62 -10.50
N THR A 13 7.75 -24.05 -11.46
CA THR A 13 7.44 -22.63 -11.48
C THR A 13 6.71 -22.35 -10.18
N HIS A 14 7.45 -21.91 -9.17
CA HIS A 14 6.85 -21.17 -8.07
C HIS A 14 6.14 -20.00 -8.74
N ALA A 15 4.81 -20.07 -8.77
CA ALA A 15 4.00 -18.90 -9.04
C ALA A 15 4.46 -17.86 -8.00
N GLU A 16 5.09 -16.79 -8.47
CA GLU A 16 5.25 -15.59 -7.66
C GLU A 16 3.83 -15.16 -7.27
N GLU A 17 3.41 -15.52 -6.06
CA GLU A 17 2.28 -14.86 -5.41
C GLU A 17 2.66 -13.38 -5.41
N GLY A 18 1.94 -12.62 -6.23
CA GLY A 18 2.29 -11.26 -6.59
C GLY A 18 2.54 -10.44 -5.34
N LEU A 19 3.81 -10.08 -5.13
CA LEU A 19 4.21 -8.99 -4.27
C LEU A 19 3.31 -7.80 -4.64
N VAL A 20 2.42 -7.42 -3.73
CA VAL A 20 1.82 -6.10 -3.79
C VAL A 20 3.01 -5.15 -3.69
N ASP A 21 3.37 -4.52 -4.80
CA ASP A 21 4.46 -3.54 -4.82
C ASP A 21 4.19 -2.56 -3.68
N SER A 22 5.08 -2.52 -2.70
CA SER A 22 5.01 -1.67 -1.50
C SER A 22 5.29 -0.21 -1.84
N VAL A 23 4.91 0.21 -3.04
CA VAL A 23 5.18 1.53 -3.60
C VAL A 23 3.94 2.40 -3.44
N LEU A 24 4.07 3.44 -2.62
CA LEU A 24 3.13 4.56 -2.59
C LEU A 24 3.44 5.52 -3.73
N ARG A 25 2.40 5.92 -4.45
CA ARG A 25 2.46 6.94 -5.49
C ARG A 25 1.78 8.20 -5.01
N ILE A 26 2.47 9.32 -5.19
CA ILE A 26 2.06 10.63 -4.73
C ILE A 26 1.91 11.51 -5.96
N HIS A 27 0.67 11.82 -6.31
CA HIS A 27 0.34 12.76 -7.37
C HIS A 27 0.07 14.12 -6.72
N CYS A 28 0.88 15.12 -7.06
CA CYS A 28 0.80 16.44 -6.43
C CYS A 28 0.62 17.55 -7.46
N ASP A 29 -0.36 18.41 -7.21
CA ASP A 29 -0.46 19.76 -7.76
C ASP A 29 -0.40 20.76 -6.59
N ALA A 30 0.81 21.26 -6.35
CA ALA A 30 1.09 22.17 -5.25
C ALA A 30 0.41 23.54 -5.43
N THR A 31 0.05 23.93 -6.66
CA THR A 31 -0.59 25.24 -6.91
C THR A 31 -2.01 25.27 -6.35
N HIS A 32 -2.71 24.14 -6.44
CA HIS A 32 -4.10 24.00 -5.99
C HIS A 32 -4.22 23.14 -4.72
N SER A 33 -3.10 22.86 -4.03
CA SER A 33 -3.03 21.96 -2.86
C SER A 33 -3.76 20.63 -3.09
N ARG A 34 -3.67 20.06 -4.30
CA ARG A 34 -4.34 18.81 -4.68
C ARG A 34 -3.36 17.66 -4.59
N LEU A 35 -3.76 16.63 -3.85
CA LEU A 35 -2.97 15.43 -3.61
C LEU A 35 -3.80 14.19 -3.95
N LEU A 36 -3.20 13.22 -4.61
CA LEU A 36 -3.77 11.89 -4.80
C LEU A 36 -2.72 10.84 -4.39
N LEU A 37 -3.11 9.96 -3.49
CA LEU A 37 -2.29 8.89 -2.94
C LEU A 37 -2.84 7.53 -3.37
N THR A 38 -2.01 6.70 -3.99
CA THR A 38 -2.40 5.34 -4.45
C THR A 38 -1.28 4.34 -4.20
N ALA A 39 -1.62 3.09 -3.86
CA ALA A 39 -0.64 2.00 -3.86
C ALA A 39 -0.45 1.45 -5.29
N ALA A 40 0.75 0.98 -5.61
CA ALA A 40 1.01 0.27 -6.85
C ALA A 40 0.66 -1.24 -6.75
N PRO A 41 0.32 -1.90 -7.86
CA PRO A 41 -0.08 -1.32 -9.14
C PRO A 41 -1.51 -0.76 -9.07
N SER A 42 -1.71 0.49 -9.51
CA SER A 42 -3.04 1.11 -9.62
C SER A 42 -3.28 1.60 -11.04
N PRO A 43 -4.44 1.29 -11.66
CA PRO A 43 -4.81 1.83 -12.98
C PRO A 43 -5.15 3.33 -12.95
N ALA A 44 -5.14 3.97 -11.78
CA ALA A 44 -5.47 5.39 -11.58
C ALA A 44 -4.51 6.38 -12.29
N ASP A 45 -3.45 5.87 -12.92
CA ASP A 45 -2.46 6.64 -13.67
C ASP A 45 -2.97 7.33 -14.94
N ARG A 46 -4.09 6.86 -15.50
CA ARG A 46 -4.52 7.33 -16.81
C ARG A 46 -5.12 8.72 -16.70
N GLY A 47 -4.32 9.74 -16.99
CA GLY A 47 -4.78 11.10 -17.31
C GLY A 47 -4.63 12.16 -16.22
N SER A 48 -3.72 12.00 -15.25
CA SER A 48 -3.39 13.11 -14.33
C SER A 48 -2.19 13.90 -14.87
N ASP A 49 -2.35 15.20 -15.09
CA ASP A 49 -1.25 16.12 -15.43
C ASP A 49 -0.35 16.48 -14.21
N MET A 50 -0.55 15.81 -13.08
CA MET A 50 0.16 16.06 -11.83
C MET A 50 1.54 15.40 -11.82
N ALA A 51 2.49 16.02 -11.13
CA ALA A 51 3.80 15.41 -10.89
C ALA A 51 3.64 14.15 -10.02
N VAL A 52 4.33 13.07 -10.38
CA VAL A 52 4.24 11.77 -9.69
C VAL A 52 5.56 11.44 -9.02
N GLU A 53 5.53 11.34 -7.69
CA GLU A 53 6.62 10.75 -6.89
C GLU A 53 6.26 9.31 -6.50
N ARG A 54 7.27 8.44 -6.39
CA ARG A 54 7.13 7.06 -5.92
C ARG A 54 7.96 6.86 -4.66
N ILE A 55 7.35 6.28 -3.62
CA ILE A 55 7.99 5.92 -2.36
C ILE A 55 7.85 4.41 -2.18
N ASP A 56 8.97 3.69 -2.24
CA ASP A 56 9.03 2.30 -1.80
C ASP A 56 9.05 2.27 -0.27
N VAL A 57 7.94 1.85 0.34
CA VAL A 57 7.81 1.80 1.81
C VAL A 57 8.49 0.58 2.42
N GLY A 58 8.86 -0.43 1.63
CA GLY A 58 9.72 -1.52 2.07
C GLY A 58 11.05 -1.00 2.59
N ASN A 59 11.61 0.03 1.93
CA ASN A 59 12.84 0.70 2.37
C ASN A 59 12.70 1.51 3.66
N LEU A 60 11.47 1.77 4.13
CA LEU A 60 11.23 2.42 5.41
C LEU A 60 11.20 1.41 6.56
N ILE A 61 11.04 0.11 6.27
CA ILE A 61 10.96 -0.91 7.30
C ILE A 61 12.34 -1.15 7.91
N LYS A 62 12.38 -1.15 9.25
CA LYS A 62 13.59 -1.51 10.00
C LYS A 62 13.46 -2.97 10.43
N VAL A 63 14.43 -3.78 10.05
CA VAL A 63 14.51 -5.20 10.40
C VAL A 63 15.76 -5.49 11.23
N SER A 64 15.74 -6.57 12.00
CA SER A 64 16.90 -7.09 12.71
C SER A 64 17.86 -7.77 11.75
N GLU A 65 19.06 -8.06 12.26
CA GLU A 65 19.86 -9.14 11.68
C GLU A 65 19.11 -10.47 11.79
N GLU A 66 19.47 -11.42 10.91
CA GLU A 66 18.99 -12.78 10.95
C GLU A 66 19.48 -13.47 12.23
N ASP A 67 18.58 -14.08 12.99
CA ASP A 67 18.94 -14.80 14.21
C ASP A 67 19.49 -16.21 13.91
N THR A 68 19.91 -16.94 14.95
CA THR A 68 20.52 -18.28 14.78
C THR A 68 19.60 -19.34 14.17
N HIS A 69 18.30 -19.06 14.07
CA HIS A 69 17.30 -19.94 13.46
C HIS A 69 16.95 -19.52 12.03
N GLY A 70 17.55 -18.44 11.51
CA GLY A 70 17.24 -17.90 10.19
C GLY A 70 16.12 -16.85 10.21
N ASP A 71 15.66 -16.42 11.38
CA ASP A 71 14.51 -15.53 11.50
C ASP A 71 14.92 -14.05 11.47
N ILE A 72 14.22 -13.26 10.66
CA ILE A 72 14.35 -11.80 10.62
C ILE A 72 13.13 -11.19 11.32
N ARG A 73 13.36 -10.24 12.23
CA ARG A 73 12.29 -9.57 12.97
C ARG A 73 12.15 -8.13 12.53
N ARG A 74 10.91 -7.65 12.46
CA ARG A 74 10.66 -6.22 12.27
C ARG A 74 10.91 -5.47 13.58
N LEU A 75 11.76 -4.46 13.52
CA LEU A 75 12.11 -3.59 14.65
C LEU A 75 11.30 -2.29 14.66
N GLY A 76 10.74 -1.91 13.52
CA GLY A 76 9.88 -0.74 13.40
C GLY A 76 9.83 -0.22 11.96
N THR A 77 9.50 1.06 11.83
CA THR A 77 9.36 1.73 10.55
C THR A 77 9.92 3.14 10.65
N GLY A 78 10.56 3.61 9.58
CA GLY A 78 10.95 4.99 9.38
C GLY A 78 9.76 5.82 8.91
N THR A 79 9.91 7.14 8.97
CA THR A 79 8.90 8.07 8.48
C THR A 79 9.55 9.08 7.56
N VAL A 80 8.93 9.34 6.41
CA VAL A 80 9.34 10.39 5.49
C VAL A 80 8.21 11.39 5.32
N GLY A 81 8.55 12.68 5.35
CA GLY A 81 7.60 13.78 5.14
C GLY A 81 7.59 14.23 3.67
N ARG A 82 6.42 14.62 3.17
CA ARG A 82 6.26 15.31 1.88
C ARG A 82 5.27 16.46 2.01
N THR A 83 5.42 17.48 1.18
CA THR A 83 4.56 18.66 1.18
C THR A 83 4.05 18.91 -0.24
N CYS A 84 2.75 19.16 -0.36
CA CYS A 84 2.06 19.47 -1.60
C CYS A 84 1.17 20.71 -1.40
N GLY A 85 1.69 21.89 -1.76
CA GLY A 85 1.02 23.16 -1.47
C GLY A 85 0.89 23.35 0.04
N ARG A 86 -0.34 23.54 0.52
CA ARG A 86 -0.66 23.69 1.95
C ARG A 86 -0.66 22.37 2.74
N VAL A 87 -0.86 21.25 2.03
CA VAL A 87 -1.00 19.93 2.64
C VAL A 87 0.37 19.30 2.87
N SER A 88 0.60 18.73 4.04
CA SER A 88 1.77 17.88 4.28
C SER A 88 1.34 16.47 4.67
N ILE A 89 2.18 15.49 4.34
CA ILE A 89 1.95 14.09 4.65
C ILE A 89 3.17 13.48 5.33
N LYS A 90 2.92 12.56 6.25
CA LYS A 90 3.93 11.68 6.84
C LYS A 90 3.65 10.26 6.39
N ILE A 91 4.65 9.62 5.81
CA ILE A 91 4.55 8.29 5.20
C ILE A 91 5.43 7.34 6.00
N SER A 92 4.87 6.21 6.40
CA SER A 92 5.59 5.11 7.04
C SER A 92 5.16 3.78 6.41
N GLY A 93 5.95 2.73 6.64
CA GLY A 93 5.52 1.38 6.32
C GLY A 93 4.79 0.73 7.49
N GLY A 94 3.58 0.22 7.24
CA GLY A 94 2.81 -0.64 8.12
C GLY A 94 2.89 -2.10 7.69
N PHE A 95 2.33 -2.98 8.52
CA PHE A 95 2.27 -4.41 8.23
C PHE A 95 0.86 -4.93 8.50
N TYR A 96 0.39 -5.85 7.66
CA TYR A 96 -0.80 -6.64 7.92
C TYR A 96 -0.39 -8.05 8.29
N ASN A 97 -0.50 -8.42 9.58
CA ASN A 97 -0.26 -9.80 10.01
C ASN A 97 -1.59 -10.52 10.22
N SER A 98 -1.96 -11.41 9.31
CA SER A 98 -3.10 -12.33 9.50
C SER A 98 -2.75 -13.52 10.40
N ASN A 99 -1.48 -13.74 10.72
CA ASN A 99 -1.02 -14.79 11.62
C ASN A 99 -0.88 -14.24 13.06
N PRO A 100 -1.72 -14.69 14.02
CA PRO A 100 -1.65 -14.23 15.40
C PRO A 100 -0.38 -14.65 16.16
N GLN A 101 0.43 -15.56 15.60
CA GLN A 101 1.68 -16.03 16.23
C GLN A 101 2.89 -15.12 15.96
N GLY A 102 2.75 -14.04 15.19
CA GLY A 102 3.78 -12.99 15.09
C GLY A 102 5.00 -13.34 14.22
N GLU A 103 5.04 -14.52 13.62
CA GLU A 103 5.99 -14.86 12.55
C GLU A 103 5.80 -13.90 11.36
N MET A 104 6.86 -13.68 10.56
CA MET A 104 6.75 -13.07 9.23
C MET A 104 5.97 -14.02 8.30
N GLY A 105 4.71 -14.32 8.61
CA GLY A 105 3.76 -14.78 7.61
C GLY A 105 3.72 -13.75 6.47
N ALA A 106 3.33 -14.18 5.27
CA ALA A 106 3.31 -13.42 4.00
C ALA A 106 2.58 -12.06 4.09
N ALA A 107 3.15 -11.11 4.81
CA ALA A 107 2.59 -9.81 5.15
C ALA A 107 3.22 -8.79 4.21
N SER A 108 2.48 -8.38 3.18
CA SER A 108 2.91 -7.32 2.29
C SER A 108 3.06 -6.02 3.08
N ASP A 109 4.14 -5.28 2.83
CA ASP A 109 4.32 -3.95 3.37
C ASP A 109 3.27 -3.00 2.82
N VAL A 110 2.61 -2.29 3.73
CA VAL A 110 1.52 -1.37 3.38
C VAL A 110 1.95 0.06 3.65
N PRO A 111 1.80 1.00 2.71
CA PRO A 111 2.00 2.40 3.00
C PRO A 111 0.95 2.93 3.98
N VAL A 112 1.41 3.52 5.08
CA VAL A 112 0.60 4.18 6.10
C VAL A 112 0.87 5.68 6.04
N VAL A 113 -0.19 6.48 5.94
CA VAL A 113 -0.10 7.93 5.72
C VAL A 113 -0.91 8.71 6.75
N ASP A 114 -0.28 9.71 7.36
CA ASP A 114 -0.93 10.79 8.10
C ASP A 114 -0.92 12.06 7.25
N ILE A 115 -2.01 12.83 7.29
CA ILE A 115 -2.27 14.01 6.46
C ILE A 115 -2.51 15.21 7.36
N PHE A 116 -1.86 16.32 7.02
CA PHE A 116 -1.88 17.56 7.80
C PHE A 116 -2.13 18.79 6.93
N ASP A 117 -2.74 19.80 7.53
CA ASP A 117 -2.83 21.17 7.02
C ASP A 117 -2.09 22.10 7.99
N GLY A 118 -0.88 22.51 7.61
CA GLY A 118 0.06 23.08 8.57
C GLY A 118 0.36 22.10 9.71
N ASP A 119 0.04 22.49 10.95
CA ASP A 119 0.19 21.67 12.16
C ASP A 119 -1.08 20.86 12.51
N GLU A 120 -2.20 21.12 11.83
CA GLU A 120 -3.46 20.43 12.09
C GLU A 120 -3.45 19.04 11.46
N HIS A 121 -3.68 18.01 12.26
CA HIS A 121 -3.82 16.64 11.78
C HIS A 121 -5.24 16.42 11.25
N LEU A 122 -5.37 16.24 9.93
CA LEU A 122 -6.66 16.09 9.26
C LEU A 122 -7.16 14.64 9.24
N ALA A 123 -6.27 13.70 8.91
CA ALA A 123 -6.62 12.30 8.76
C ALA A 123 -5.37 11.41 8.86
N GLY A 124 -5.50 10.26 9.51
CA GLY A 124 -4.36 9.38 9.76
C GLY A 124 -4.51 8.60 11.06
N PRO A 125 -3.83 7.46 11.22
CA PRO A 125 -3.00 6.80 10.21
C PRO A 125 -3.85 6.01 9.20
N LEU A 126 -3.65 6.26 7.90
CA LEU A 126 -4.39 5.62 6.80
C LEU A 126 -3.55 4.58 6.07
N ALA A 127 -4.01 3.32 6.04
CA ALA A 127 -3.43 2.27 5.23
C ALA A 127 -3.92 2.38 3.78
N ILE A 128 -3.01 2.55 2.82
CA ILE A 128 -3.34 2.75 1.41
C ILE A 128 -3.11 1.46 0.61
N GLY A 129 -4.08 1.06 -0.20
CA GLY A 129 -4.01 -0.14 -1.05
C GLY A 129 -4.53 -1.43 -0.42
N THR A 130 -4.99 -1.40 0.83
CA THR A 130 -5.44 -2.60 1.58
C THR A 130 -6.94 -2.88 1.49
N CYS A 131 -7.74 -1.92 1.03
CA CYS A 131 -9.18 -2.08 0.84
C CYS A 131 -9.51 -2.38 -0.63
N ALA A 132 -9.09 -3.56 -1.09
CA ALA A 132 -9.47 -4.12 -2.39
C ALA A 132 -9.83 -5.60 -2.19
N THR A 133 -11.12 -5.89 -1.97
CA THR A 133 -11.59 -7.27 -1.82
C THR A 133 -11.52 -7.98 -3.16
N ARG A 134 -10.73 -9.05 -3.25
CA ARG A 134 -10.69 -9.96 -4.40
C ARG A 134 -10.88 -11.38 -3.90
N GLY A 135 -12.12 -11.77 -3.62
CA GLY A 135 -12.39 -13.11 -3.13
C GLY A 135 -13.87 -13.48 -3.03
N ARG A 136 -14.19 -14.72 -3.42
CA ARG A 136 -15.55 -15.32 -3.40
C ARG A 136 -16.16 -15.43 -1.99
N TYR A 137 -15.37 -15.20 -0.94
CA TYR A 137 -15.77 -15.29 0.48
C TYR A 137 -15.53 -13.99 1.27
N GLU A 138 -15.04 -12.91 0.64
CA GLU A 138 -14.69 -11.65 1.32
C GLU A 138 -15.83 -10.63 1.40
N VAL A 139 -17.01 -11.00 0.89
CA VAL A 139 -18.22 -10.16 0.75
C VAL A 139 -18.88 -9.77 2.09
N ILE A 140 -18.21 -9.98 3.24
CA ILE A 140 -18.83 -9.85 4.57
C ILE A 140 -18.08 -8.87 5.50
N ALA A 141 -16.84 -8.50 5.19
CA ALA A 141 -16.08 -7.58 6.04
C ALA A 141 -16.07 -6.17 5.46
N GLU A 142 -16.73 -5.23 6.14
CA GLU A 142 -16.52 -3.80 5.89
C GLU A 142 -15.04 -3.47 6.06
N CYS A 143 -14.47 -2.67 5.15
CA CYS A 143 -13.10 -2.21 5.31
C CYS A 143 -13.00 -1.36 6.60
N PRO A 144 -11.93 -1.53 7.39
CA PRO A 144 -11.67 -0.63 8.51
C PRO A 144 -11.70 0.82 8.04
N ALA A 145 -12.26 1.72 8.84
CA ALA A 145 -12.44 3.13 8.48
C ALA A 145 -11.14 3.87 8.14
N ASN A 146 -10.00 3.34 8.58
CA ASN A 146 -8.67 3.87 8.33
C ASN A 146 -7.92 3.16 7.19
N TRP A 147 -8.61 2.36 6.37
CA TRP A 147 -8.05 1.69 5.20
C TRP A 147 -8.69 2.26 3.95
N ALA A 148 -7.90 2.56 2.92
CA ALA A 148 -8.41 3.10 1.67
C ALA A 148 -7.70 2.47 0.48
N LYS A 149 -8.40 2.33 -0.65
CA LYS A 149 -7.75 2.00 -1.93
C LYS A 149 -6.90 3.16 -2.42
N ARG A 150 -7.43 4.37 -2.28
CA ARG A 150 -6.75 5.63 -2.58
C ARG A 150 -7.30 6.76 -1.72
N VAL A 151 -6.52 7.81 -1.58
CA VAL A 151 -6.93 9.04 -0.88
C VAL A 151 -6.78 10.21 -1.82
N GLU A 152 -7.82 11.04 -1.86
CA GLU A 152 -7.86 12.29 -2.62
C GLU A 152 -7.95 13.45 -1.63
N VAL A 153 -7.08 14.44 -1.78
CA VAL A 153 -7.09 15.66 -0.97
C VAL A 153 -7.18 16.85 -1.91
N PHE A 154 -8.05 17.78 -1.59
CA PHE A 154 -8.23 19.01 -2.36
C PHE A 154 -8.81 20.11 -1.48
N GLU A 155 -8.63 21.37 -1.89
CA GLU A 155 -9.26 22.51 -1.23
C GLU A 155 -10.70 22.71 -1.72
N SER A 156 -11.61 22.97 -0.78
CA SER A 156 -13.00 23.35 -1.05
C SER A 156 -13.41 24.45 -0.09
N GLN A 157 -13.84 25.60 -0.63
CA GLN A 157 -14.33 26.74 0.16
C GLN A 157 -13.36 27.22 1.27
N GLY A 158 -12.04 27.10 1.03
CA GLY A 158 -10.99 27.52 1.98
C GLY A 158 -10.51 26.43 2.94
N SER A 159 -11.21 25.30 3.02
CA SER A 159 -10.83 24.15 3.85
C SER A 159 -10.21 23.04 3.02
N VAL A 160 -9.28 22.29 3.60
CA VAL A 160 -8.80 21.04 3.01
C VAL A 160 -9.81 19.93 3.28
N VAL A 161 -10.17 19.19 2.23
CA VAL A 161 -11.05 18.03 2.31
C VAL A 161 -10.23 16.78 1.99
N VAL A 162 -10.33 15.77 2.85
CA VAL A 162 -9.72 14.45 2.65
C VAL A 162 -10.83 13.46 2.30
N TYR A 163 -10.76 12.87 1.12
CA TYR A 163 -11.72 11.89 0.61
C TYR A 163 -11.07 10.51 0.51
N LEU A 164 -11.61 9.55 1.26
CA LEU A 164 -11.15 8.17 1.29
C LEU A 164 -11.98 7.36 0.30
N VAL A 165 -11.32 6.71 -0.66
CA VAL A 165 -11.98 5.85 -1.63
C VAL A 165 -11.83 4.40 -1.18
N HIS A 166 -12.96 3.80 -0.82
CA HIS A 166 -13.12 2.36 -0.65
C HIS A 166 -13.68 1.76 -1.94
N GLU A 167 -13.19 0.60 -2.37
CA GLU A 167 -13.79 -0.14 -3.47
C GLU A 167 -14.27 -1.49 -2.96
N TYR A 168 -15.56 -1.74 -3.14
CA TYR A 168 -16.19 -3.01 -2.84
C TYR A 168 -16.53 -3.68 -4.17
N GLU A 169 -15.90 -4.82 -4.48
CA GLU A 169 -16.37 -5.67 -5.57
C GLU A 169 -17.56 -6.50 -5.06
N GLU A 170 -18.79 -5.99 -5.22
CA GLU A 170 -19.99 -6.79 -5.00
C GLU A 170 -20.06 -7.92 -6.03
N TYR A 171 -19.81 -9.15 -5.59
CA TYR A 171 -20.03 -10.33 -6.43
C TYR A 171 -21.54 -10.55 -6.63
N ARG A 172 -22.15 -9.93 -7.65
CA ARG A 172 -23.50 -10.28 -8.07
C ARG A 172 -23.47 -11.69 -8.67
N ARG A 173 -24.09 -12.66 -8.00
CA ARG A 173 -24.32 -13.98 -8.61
C ARG A 173 -25.19 -13.79 -9.88
N PRO A 174 -24.82 -14.41 -11.02
CA PRO A 174 -25.68 -14.46 -12.19
C PRO A 174 -26.97 -15.24 -11.93
#